data_AF-A0ABD6FKS6-F1
#
_entry.id   AF-A0ABD6FKS6-F1
#
_cell.length_a   1.000
_cell.length_b   1.000
_cell.length_c   1.000
_cell.angle_alpha   90.00
_cell.angle_beta   90.00
_cell.angle_gamma   90.00
#
_symmetry.space_group_name_H-M   'P 1'
#
loop_
_entity.id
_entity.type
_entity.pdbx_description
1 polymer ?
#
loop_
_entity_poly.entity_id
_entity_poly.type
_entity_poly.pdbx_seq_one_letter_code
_entity_poly.pdbx_strand_id
1 'polypeptide(L)'
;MAEWDSEKGRLRPTWKVRFTPFMTFVGSGVAGVLTALVLFLQVVTGPGVEELNSLSSVVQGVVLLFGAIFFVFLLVGPGLAWGLGFMLRNVTNQWLHVLAFAVLGLLVGALLGPVLGIGGLLAPAAGIGTGLARWFMSPFAAI
;
A
#
# COMPACT_ATOMS: atom_id res chain seq x y z
N MET A 1 11.48 22.77 6.18
CA MET A 1 12.52 23.63 5.58
C MET A 1 12.43 23.48 4.06
N ALA A 2 12.81 24.50 3.31
CA ALA A 2 12.87 24.44 1.84
C ALA A 2 14.34 24.52 1.45
N GLU A 3 14.76 23.74 0.45
CA GLU A 3 16.09 23.81 -0.13
C GLU A 3 16.03 24.59 -1.45
N TRP A 4 17.07 25.38 -1.71
CA TRP A 4 17.20 26.11 -2.95
C TRP A 4 17.66 25.16 -4.06
N ASP A 5 16.89 25.08 -5.15
CA ASP A 5 17.25 24.35 -6.35
C ASP A 5 17.95 25.31 -7.33
N SER A 6 19.28 25.18 -7.45
CA SER A 6 20.10 26.03 -8.33
C SER A 6 19.84 25.79 -9.81
N GLU A 7 19.35 24.60 -10.20
CA GLU A 7 19.05 24.28 -11.59
C GLU A 7 17.72 24.88 -12.03
N LYS A 8 16.74 24.92 -11.13
CA LYS A 8 15.37 25.39 -11.43
C LYS A 8 15.08 26.80 -10.93
N GLY A 9 15.99 27.40 -10.17
CA GLY A 9 15.84 28.72 -9.56
C GLY A 9 14.62 28.82 -8.63
N ARG A 10 14.27 27.74 -7.93
CA ARG A 10 13.06 27.65 -7.10
C ARG A 10 13.35 26.99 -5.76
N LEU A 11 12.58 27.37 -4.74
CA LEU A 11 12.56 26.67 -3.46
C LEU A 11 11.78 25.36 -3.61
N ARG A 12 12.41 24.24 -3.24
CA ARG A 12 11.77 22.91 -3.22
C ARG A 12 11.66 22.39 -1.77
N PRO A 13 10.62 21.62 -1.42
CA PRO A 13 10.52 21.03 -0.09
C PRO A 13 11.72 20.11 0.20
N THR A 14 12.29 20.15 1.40
CA THR A 14 13.32 19.19 1.80
C THR A 14 12.69 17.83 2.09
N TRP A 15 13.25 16.76 1.52
CA TRP A 15 12.86 15.38 1.76
C TRP A 15 14.01 14.63 2.43
N LYS A 16 13.80 14.16 3.66
CA LYS A 16 14.77 13.34 4.39
C LYS A 16 14.80 11.88 3.94
N VAL A 17 13.69 11.41 3.38
CA VAL A 17 13.56 10.08 2.78
C VAL A 17 12.80 10.26 1.48
N ARG A 18 13.42 9.87 0.36
CA ARG A 18 12.92 10.16 -0.98
C ARG A 18 12.95 8.91 -1.85
N PHE A 19 11.93 8.80 -2.69
CA PHE A 19 11.81 7.76 -3.71
C PHE A 19 11.61 8.43 -5.05
N THR A 20 12.16 7.83 -6.11
CA THR A 20 11.84 8.27 -7.47
C THR A 20 10.38 7.93 -7.78
N PRO A 21 9.72 8.64 -8.72
CA PRO A 21 8.35 8.32 -9.11
C PRO A 21 8.18 6.84 -9.52
N PHE A 22 9.19 6.28 -10.21
CA PHE A 22 9.22 4.88 -10.57
C PHE A 22 9.25 3.96 -9.33
N MET A 23 10.07 4.25 -8.33
CA MET A 23 10.11 3.46 -7.10
C MET A 23 8.83 3.59 -6.27
N THR A 24 8.15 4.74 -6.30
CA THR A 24 6.82 4.90 -5.70
C THR A 24 5.77 4.02 -6.40
N PHE A 25 5.83 3.95 -7.73
CA PHE A 25 4.96 3.08 -8.52
C PHE A 25 5.22 1.59 -8.21
N VAL A 26 6.49 1.17 -8.23
CA VAL A 26 6.88 -0.20 -7.86
C VAL A 26 6.45 -0.53 -6.43
N GLY A 27 6.68 0.37 -5.47
CA GLY A 27 6.26 0.19 -4.08
C GLY A 27 4.75 0.03 -3.93
N SER A 28 3.97 0.72 -4.77
CA SER A 28 2.51 0.59 -4.81
C SER A 28 2.08 -0.77 -5.36
N GLY A 29 2.77 -1.28 -6.40
CA GLY A 29 2.59 -2.64 -6.89
C GLY A 29 2.92 -3.69 -5.83
N VAL A 30 4.05 -3.54 -5.13
CA VAL A 30 4.44 -4.43 -4.02
C VAL A 30 3.39 -4.42 -2.91
N ALA A 31 2.87 -3.25 -2.54
CA ALA A 31 1.79 -3.14 -1.55
C ALA A 31 0.53 -3.88 -2.00
N GLY A 32 0.12 -3.73 -3.27
CA GLY A 32 -1.01 -4.47 -3.84
C GLY A 32 -0.81 -5.99 -3.78
N VAL A 33 0.36 -6.49 -4.15
CA VAL A 33 0.71 -7.92 -4.07
C VAL A 33 0.70 -8.42 -2.63
N LEU A 34 1.28 -7.67 -1.69
CA LEU A 34 1.31 -8.07 -0.28
C LEU A 34 -0.08 -8.04 0.35
N THR A 35 -0.91 -7.04 0.06
CA THR A 35 -2.31 -7.01 0.49
C THR A 35 -3.09 -8.18 -0.07
N ALA A 36 -2.91 -8.50 -1.35
CA ALA A 36 -3.51 -9.68 -1.98
C ALA A 36 -3.08 -10.97 -1.26
N LEU A 37 -1.78 -11.15 -1.00
CA LEU A 37 -1.27 -12.32 -0.28
C LEU A 37 -1.87 -12.43 1.13
N VAL A 38 -1.94 -11.33 1.88
CA VAL A 38 -2.48 -11.32 3.25
C VAL A 38 -3.98 -11.61 3.26
N LEU A 39 -4.74 -11.10 2.28
CA LEU A 39 -6.15 -11.47 2.09
C LEU A 39 -6.32 -12.95 1.77
N PHE A 40 -5.50 -13.47 0.85
CA PHE A 40 -5.53 -14.88 0.49
C PHE A 40 -5.27 -15.77 1.71
N LEU A 41 -4.25 -15.44 2.51
CA LEU A 41 -3.96 -16.14 3.75
C LEU A 41 -5.15 -16.08 4.72
N GLN A 42 -5.75 -14.90 4.94
CA GLN A 42 -6.92 -14.78 5.80
C GLN A 42 -8.10 -15.64 5.34
N VAL A 43 -8.35 -15.74 4.04
CA VAL A 43 -9.42 -16.56 3.47
C VAL A 43 -9.13 -18.06 3.65
N VAL A 44 -7.88 -18.49 3.45
CA VAL A 44 -7.50 -19.91 3.52
C VAL A 44 -7.35 -20.40 4.97
N THR A 45 -6.95 -19.53 5.91
CA THR A 45 -6.75 -19.89 7.32
C THR A 45 -7.92 -19.51 8.23
N GLY A 46 -8.89 -18.76 7.72
CA GLY A 46 -10.05 -18.29 8.48
C GLY A 46 -11.23 -19.28 8.49
N PRO A 47 -12.20 -19.09 9.39
CA PRO A 47 -13.47 -19.81 9.34
C PRO A 47 -14.25 -19.35 8.09
N GLY A 48 -14.31 -20.19 7.06
CA GLY A 48 -14.86 -19.84 5.74
C GLY A 48 -14.37 -20.71 4.59
N VAL A 49 -13.41 -21.61 4.83
CA VAL A 49 -12.93 -22.59 3.82
C VAL A 49 -14.07 -23.43 3.22
N GLU A 50 -15.15 -23.64 3.97
CA GLU A 50 -16.34 -24.39 3.52
C GLU A 50 -17.10 -23.68 2.39
N GLU A 51 -17.01 -22.34 2.28
CA GLU A 51 -17.64 -21.54 1.21
C GLU A 51 -16.86 -21.58 -0.13
N LEU A 52 -15.63 -22.12 -0.14
CA LEU A 52 -14.76 -22.21 -1.33
C LEU A 52 -15.03 -23.45 -2.20
N ASN A 53 -16.08 -24.23 -1.93
CA ASN A 53 -16.32 -25.55 -2.54
C ASN A 53 -16.87 -25.55 -3.99
N SER A 54 -16.99 -24.40 -4.68
CA SER A 54 -17.33 -24.38 -6.12
C SER A 54 -16.11 -24.03 -7.00
N LEU A 55 -15.28 -25.05 -7.24
CA LEU A 55 -13.91 -24.96 -7.76
C LEU A 55 -13.71 -24.35 -9.17
N SER A 56 -14.75 -24.03 -9.94
CA SER A 56 -14.59 -23.37 -11.25
C SER A 56 -14.87 -21.86 -11.26
N SER A 57 -15.73 -21.36 -10.38
CA SER A 57 -16.06 -19.92 -10.24
C SER A 57 -15.16 -19.22 -9.21
N VAL A 58 -14.66 -19.95 -8.22
CA VAL A 58 -13.81 -19.42 -7.14
C VAL A 58 -12.47 -18.95 -7.66
N VAL A 59 -11.80 -19.70 -8.56
CA VAL A 59 -10.49 -19.29 -9.12
C VAL A 59 -10.61 -18.03 -9.95
N GLN A 60 -11.66 -17.91 -10.78
CA GLN A 60 -11.93 -16.67 -11.53
C GLN A 60 -12.27 -15.51 -10.59
N GLY A 61 -13.11 -15.72 -9.58
CA GLY A 61 -13.45 -14.68 -8.59
C GLY A 61 -12.25 -14.20 -7.79
N VAL A 62 -11.39 -15.12 -7.37
CA VAL A 62 -10.10 -14.88 -6.70
C VAL A 62 -9.19 -14.05 -7.61
N VAL A 63 -8.95 -14.49 -8.85
CA VAL A 63 -8.08 -13.77 -9.78
C VAL A 63 -8.62 -12.37 -10.09
N LEU A 64 -9.94 -12.22 -10.25
CA LEU A 64 -10.55 -10.94 -10.53
C LEU A 64 -10.47 -9.99 -9.32
N LEU A 65 -10.72 -10.49 -8.10
CA LEU A 65 -10.62 -9.72 -6.86
C LEU A 65 -9.16 -9.31 -6.58
N PHE A 66 -8.21 -10.24 -6.69
CA PHE A 66 -6.80 -9.95 -6.46
C PHE A 66 -6.22 -9.03 -7.53
N GLY A 67 -6.61 -9.24 -8.80
CA GLY A 67 -6.27 -8.33 -9.90
C GLY A 67 -6.84 -6.93 -9.70
N ALA A 68 -8.10 -6.82 -9.26
CA ALA A 68 -8.74 -5.54 -8.97
C ALA A 68 -8.04 -4.79 -7.82
N ILE A 69 -7.71 -5.49 -6.73
CA ILE A 69 -6.97 -4.90 -5.60
C ILE A 69 -5.61 -4.40 -6.05
N PHE A 70 -4.84 -5.23 -6.77
CA PHE A 70 -3.55 -4.83 -7.31
C PHE A 70 -3.67 -3.59 -8.21
N PHE A 71 -4.68 -3.55 -9.08
CA PHE A 71 -4.91 -2.42 -9.98
C PHE A 71 -5.30 -1.14 -9.24
N VAL A 72 -6.14 -1.22 -8.20
CA VAL A 72 -6.47 -0.08 -7.34
C VAL A 72 -5.21 0.48 -6.68
N PHE A 73 -4.33 -0.39 -6.19
CA PHE A 73 -3.05 0.03 -5.62
C PHE A 73 -2.13 0.69 -6.65
N LEU A 74 -2.05 0.19 -7.88
CA LEU A 74 -1.27 0.84 -8.94
C LEU A 74 -1.82 2.21 -9.34
N LEU A 75 -3.14 2.39 -9.35
CA LEU A 75 -3.76 3.66 -9.75
C LEU A 75 -3.78 4.70 -8.64
N VAL A 76 -4.20 4.31 -7.44
CA VAL A 76 -4.46 5.24 -6.32
C VAL A 76 -3.27 5.30 -5.36
N GLY A 77 -2.52 4.20 -5.24
CA GLY A 77 -1.38 4.08 -4.33
C GLY A 77 -0.31 5.15 -4.51
N PRO A 78 0.13 5.49 -5.75
CA PRO A 78 1.14 6.53 -5.94
C PRO A 78 0.71 7.90 -5.41
N GLY A 79 -0.56 8.28 -5.61
CA GLY A 79 -1.11 9.53 -5.11
C GLY A 79 -1.15 9.58 -3.59
N LEU A 80 -1.62 8.49 -2.96
CA LEU A 80 -1.65 8.35 -1.50
C LEU A 80 -0.25 8.31 -0.88
N ALA A 81 0.68 7.59 -1.50
CA ALA A 81 2.07 7.49 -1.07
C ALA A 81 2.78 8.85 -1.17
N TRP A 82 2.49 9.63 -2.21
CA TRP A 82 3.01 10.99 -2.34
C TRP A 82 2.45 11.91 -1.25
N GLY A 83 1.13 11.88 -1.03
CA GLY A 83 0.48 12.69 0.01
C GLY A 83 1.03 12.39 1.40
N LEU A 84 1.10 11.10 1.77
CA LEU A 84 1.65 10.69 3.06
C LEU A 84 3.16 10.99 3.16
N GLY A 85 3.91 10.74 2.09
CA GLY A 85 5.31 11.10 2.00
C GLY A 85 5.54 12.59 2.24
N PHE A 86 4.69 13.45 1.69
CA PHE A 86 4.77 14.89 1.88
C PHE A 86 4.55 15.29 3.34
N MET A 87 3.63 14.64 4.04
CA MET A 87 3.41 14.84 5.48
C MET A 87 4.63 14.41 6.31
N LEU A 88 5.30 13.33 5.90
CA LEU A 88 6.46 12.75 6.57
C LEU A 88 7.81 13.29 6.07
N ARG A 89 7.83 14.31 5.20
CA ARG A 89 9.03 14.77 4.49
C ARG A 89 10.23 15.15 5.37
N ASN A 90 9.97 15.56 6.62
CA ASN A 90 11.01 15.93 7.59
C ASN A 90 11.34 14.82 8.60
N VAL A 91 10.68 13.66 8.53
CA VAL A 91 10.85 12.54 9.46
C VAL A 91 11.93 11.60 8.93
N THR A 92 12.99 11.41 9.72
CA THR A 92 14.12 10.51 9.38
C THR A 92 13.91 9.07 9.86
N ASN A 93 13.06 8.86 10.87
CA ASN A 93 12.83 7.53 11.43
C ASN A 93 11.97 6.67 10.49
N GLN A 94 12.59 5.70 9.83
CA GLN A 94 11.92 4.81 8.86
C GLN A 94 10.75 4.02 9.48
N TRP A 95 10.81 3.66 10.76
CA TRP A 95 9.72 2.92 11.42
C TRP A 95 8.44 3.75 11.53
N LEU A 96 8.57 5.07 11.69
CA LEU A 96 7.39 5.95 11.63
C LEU A 96 6.77 6.00 10.24
N HIS A 97 7.57 5.89 9.18
CA HIS A 97 7.04 5.75 7.82
C HIS A 97 6.30 4.42 7.66
N VAL A 98 6.91 3.31 8.09
CA VAL A 98 6.27 1.97 8.04
C VAL A 98 4.92 1.99 8.75
N LEU A 99 4.88 2.50 9.99
CA LEU A 99 3.66 2.59 10.77
C LEU A 99 2.62 3.51 10.13
N ALA A 100 3.03 4.67 9.61
CA ALA A 100 2.12 5.60 8.96
C ALA A 100 1.50 5.01 7.68
N PHE A 101 2.29 4.28 6.89
CA PHE A 101 1.78 3.56 5.72
C PHE A 101 0.84 2.42 6.12
N ALA A 102 1.13 1.70 7.20
CA ALA A 102 0.23 0.67 7.73
C ALA A 102 -1.11 1.25 8.20
N VAL A 103 -1.09 2.37 8.92
CA VAL A 103 -2.29 3.09 9.36
C VAL A 103 -3.09 3.59 8.16
N LEU A 104 -2.42 4.15 7.14
CA LEU A 104 -3.09 4.57 5.91
C LEU A 104 -3.76 3.39 5.19
N GLY A 105 -3.07 2.25 5.10
CA GLY A 105 -3.63 1.02 4.55
C GLY A 105 -4.87 0.55 5.31
N LEU A 106 -4.81 0.53 6.65
CA LEU A 106 -5.96 0.22 7.50
C LEU A 106 -7.15 1.13 7.21
N LEU A 107 -6.93 2.45 7.15
CA LEU A 107 -7.99 3.43 6.89
C LEU A 107 -8.61 3.24 5.51
N VAL A 108 -7.78 3.08 4.48
CA VAL A 108 -8.26 2.86 3.11
C VAL A 108 -9.02 1.54 3.00
N GLY A 109 -8.50 0.46 3.59
CA GLY A 109 -9.18 -0.84 3.59
C GLY A 109 -10.49 -0.82 4.39
N ALA A 110 -10.56 -0.05 5.48
CA ALA A 110 -11.79 0.13 6.25
C ALA A 110 -12.85 0.93 5.49
N LEU A 111 -12.44 1.88 4.64
CA LEU A 111 -13.36 2.66 3.79
C LEU A 111 -13.84 1.85 2.56
N LEU A 112 -12.95 1.11 1.91
CA LEU A 112 -13.29 0.35 0.70
C LEU A 112 -13.94 -1.00 1.00
N GLY A 113 -13.61 -1.60 2.14
CA GLY A 113 -14.04 -2.95 2.48
C GLY A 113 -15.56 -3.13 2.57
N PRO A 114 -16.33 -2.19 3.16
CA PRO A 114 -17.80 -2.24 3.13
C PRO A 114 -18.39 -2.20 1.72
N VAL A 115 -17.80 -1.44 0.80
CA VAL A 115 -18.23 -1.35 -0.61
C VAL A 115 -18.07 -2.70 -1.33
N LEU A 116 -17.08 -3.48 -0.90
CA LEU A 116 -16.75 -4.80 -1.46
C LEU A 116 -17.34 -5.97 -0.64
N GLY A 117 -18.06 -5.70 0.45
CA GLY A 117 -18.60 -6.72 1.36
C GLY A 117 -17.55 -7.48 2.18
N ILE A 118 -16.28 -7.04 2.18
CA ILE A 118 -15.12 -7.72 2.81
C ILE A 118 -14.40 -6.83 3.84
N GLY A 119 -15.13 -5.91 4.49
CA GLY A 119 -14.62 -4.94 5.47
C GLY A 119 -13.68 -5.51 6.53
N GLY A 120 -14.11 -6.61 7.17
CA GLY A 120 -13.35 -7.25 8.24
C GLY A 120 -12.01 -7.85 7.80
N LEU A 121 -11.85 -8.17 6.51
CA LEU A 121 -10.63 -8.79 5.96
C LEU A 121 -9.73 -7.77 5.25
N LEU A 122 -10.34 -6.81 4.55
CA LEU A 122 -9.60 -5.86 3.71
C LEU A 122 -8.82 -4.84 4.52
N ALA A 123 -9.39 -4.31 5.61
CA ALA A 123 -8.69 -3.35 6.47
C ALA A 123 -7.37 -3.90 7.03
N PRO A 124 -7.34 -5.06 7.74
CA PRO A 124 -6.10 -5.61 8.24
C PRO A 124 -5.13 -5.99 7.11
N ALA A 125 -5.62 -6.53 6.00
CA ALA A 125 -4.75 -6.87 4.86
C ALA A 125 -4.09 -5.66 4.20
N ALA A 126 -4.86 -4.58 4.01
CA ALA A 126 -4.36 -3.36 3.43
C ALA A 126 -3.31 -2.73 4.33
N GLY A 127 -3.54 -2.69 5.64
CA GLY A 127 -2.57 -2.17 6.61
C GLY A 127 -1.28 -2.98 6.70
N ILE A 128 -1.38 -4.31 6.80
CA ILE A 128 -0.20 -5.18 6.82
C ILE A 128 0.55 -5.06 5.49
N GLY A 129 -0.16 -5.11 4.36
CA GLY A 129 0.44 -5.04 3.03
C GLY A 129 1.18 -3.72 2.76
N THR A 130 0.59 -2.57 3.08
CA THR A 130 1.25 -1.26 2.91
C THR A 130 2.42 -1.06 3.87
N GLY A 131 2.29 -1.51 5.12
CA GLY A 131 3.38 -1.46 6.10
C GLY A 131 4.57 -2.31 5.67
N LEU A 132 4.33 -3.56 5.29
CA LEU A 132 5.38 -4.47 4.81
C LEU A 132 5.99 -3.98 3.50
N ALA A 133 5.20 -3.45 2.56
CA ALA A 133 5.73 -2.85 1.34
C ALA A 133 6.64 -1.66 1.66
N ARG A 134 6.23 -0.79 2.58
CA ARG A 134 7.05 0.35 2.98
C ARG A 134 8.36 -0.10 3.62
N TRP A 135 8.31 -1.12 4.47
CA TRP A 135 9.50 -1.70 5.09
C TRP A 135 10.43 -2.32 4.04
N PHE A 136 9.90 -3.15 3.15
CA PHE A 136 10.64 -3.78 2.06
C PHE A 136 11.28 -2.76 1.11
N MET A 137 10.59 -1.64 0.84
CA MET A 137 11.09 -0.59 -0.05
C MET A 137 12.13 0.32 0.63
N SER A 138 12.25 0.30 1.96
CA SER A 138 13.11 1.23 2.72
C SER A 138 14.58 1.26 2.30
N PRO A 139 15.24 0.13 1.94
CA PRO A 139 16.62 0.13 1.44
C PRO A 139 16.83 0.87 0.12
N PHE A 140 15.78 1.06 -0.68
CA PHE A 140 15.84 1.76 -1.97
C PHE A 140 15.58 3.27 -1.85
N ALA A 141 15.39 3.76 -0.62
CA ALA A 141 15.21 5.18 -0.39
C ALA A 141 16.53 5.94 -0.57
N ALA A 142 16.48 7.06 -1.28
CA ALA A 142 17.52 8.07 -1.15
C ALA A 142 17.33 8.80 0.19
N ILE A 143 18.43 9.02 0.92
CA ILE A 143 18.48 9.81 2.15
C ILE A 143 19.20 11.12 1.80
#